data_AF-A0A5C6M4K3-F1
#
_entry.id   AF-A0A5C6M4K3-F1
#
_cell.length_a   1.000
_cell.length_b   1.000
_cell.length_c   1.000
_cell.angle_alpha   90.00
_cell.angle_beta   90.00
_cell.angle_gamma   90.00
#
_symmetry.space_group_name_H-M   'P 1'
#
loop_
_entity.id
_entity.type
_entity.pdbx_description
1 polymer ?
#
loop_
_entity_poly.entity_id
_entity_poly.type
_entity_poly.pdbx_seq_one_letter_code
_entity_poly.pdbx_strand_id
1 'polypeptide(L)'
;MPLTSEQIARFFRVAPGKSMQLAEHHTGWAQTPELESLGRETVRERAVEMLQSEQRELSERQNLLYADNRYSLLIILQGMDASGKDGTIRHVMSGVNPQGCRVTSFKHPSAEELDHTFLWRYAKCLPERGSIGIFNRSWYEEVLIVRVHRAVLADQQLPPGKRGKAFWKQRYEDIGSFEQHLARNGTVIIKIFL
;
A
#
# COMPACT_ATOMS: atom_id res chain seq x y z
N MET A 1 -25.73 12.87 9.26
CA MET A 1 -24.69 13.44 8.39
C MET A 1 -23.92 12.28 7.76
N PRO A 2 -23.55 12.34 6.47
CA PRO A 2 -22.64 11.35 5.90
C PRO A 2 -21.31 11.37 6.66
N LEU A 3 -20.66 10.20 6.78
CA LEU A 3 -19.32 10.09 7.37
C LEU A 3 -18.33 10.89 6.53
N THR A 4 -17.48 11.68 7.18
CA THR A 4 -16.37 12.38 6.53
C THR A 4 -15.25 11.39 6.14
N SER A 5 -14.44 11.76 5.15
CA SER A 5 -13.29 10.96 4.70
C SER A 5 -12.29 10.67 5.83
N GLU A 6 -12.14 11.60 6.78
CA GLU A 6 -11.30 11.40 7.97
C GLU A 6 -11.88 10.35 8.93
N GLN A 7 -13.20 10.36 9.14
CA GLN A 7 -13.87 9.33 9.94
C GLN A 7 -13.72 7.95 9.30
N ILE A 8 -13.89 7.87 7.98
CA ILE A 8 -13.70 6.62 7.21
C ILE A 8 -12.26 6.11 7.36
N ALA A 9 -11.26 6.96 7.15
CA ALA A 9 -9.86 6.57 7.29
C ALA A 9 -9.52 6.06 8.71
N ARG A 10 -10.15 6.65 9.74
CA ARG A 10 -9.97 6.21 11.13
C ARG A 10 -10.50 4.80 11.39
N PHE A 11 -11.62 4.41 10.76
CA PHE A 11 -12.19 3.06 10.91
C PHE A 11 -11.23 1.98 10.42
N PHE A 12 -10.50 2.22 9.33
CA PHE A 12 -9.63 1.22 8.71
C PHE A 12 -8.17 1.26 9.20
N ARG A 13 -7.81 2.23 10.05
CA ARG A 13 -6.42 2.39 10.50
C ARG A 13 -6.07 1.38 11.58
N VAL A 14 -5.09 0.52 11.27
CA VAL A 14 -4.42 -0.30 12.28
C VAL A 14 -3.49 0.57 13.12
N ALA A 15 -3.76 0.67 14.43
CA ALA A 15 -2.93 1.47 15.34
C ALA A 15 -1.59 0.78 15.65
N PRO A 16 -0.49 1.54 15.79
CA PRO A 16 0.81 0.97 16.17
C PRO A 16 0.72 0.12 17.44
N GLY A 17 1.35 -1.06 17.42
CA GLY A 17 1.38 -1.97 18.57
C GLY A 17 0.09 -2.74 18.84
N LYS A 18 -1.02 -2.46 18.14
CA LYS A 18 -2.22 -3.31 18.23
C LYS A 18 -2.03 -4.58 17.41
N SER A 19 -2.33 -5.72 18.01
CA SER A 19 -2.59 -6.95 17.26
C SER A 19 -3.83 -6.74 16.39
N MET A 20 -3.79 -7.26 15.17
CA MET A 20 -4.90 -7.21 14.23
C MET A 20 -5.28 -8.64 13.86
N GLN A 21 -6.58 -8.94 13.92
CA GLN A 21 -7.14 -10.22 13.50
C GLN A 21 -8.01 -9.99 12.28
N LEU A 22 -7.61 -10.54 11.13
CA LEU A 22 -8.36 -10.36 9.87
C LEU A 22 -9.83 -10.79 9.98
N ALA A 23 -10.13 -11.80 10.79
CA ALA A 23 -11.49 -12.27 11.03
C ALA A 23 -12.42 -11.22 11.68
N GLU A 24 -11.86 -10.21 12.35
CA GLU A 24 -12.62 -9.10 12.95
C GLU A 24 -12.92 -7.98 11.94
N HIS A 25 -12.41 -8.07 10.72
CA HIS A 25 -12.61 -7.09 9.66
C HIS A 25 -13.51 -7.65 8.57
N HIS A 26 -14.74 -7.14 8.50
CA HIS A 26 -15.73 -7.59 7.52
C HIS A 26 -15.32 -7.16 6.10
N THR A 27 -15.49 -8.03 5.10
CA THR A 27 -15.11 -7.76 3.69
C THR A 27 -16.27 -7.23 2.85
N GLY A 28 -17.49 -7.22 3.40
CA GLY A 28 -18.68 -6.69 2.74
C GLY A 28 -18.73 -5.15 2.71
N TRP A 29 -19.63 -4.58 1.92
CA TRP A 29 -19.81 -3.12 1.84
C TRP A 29 -20.45 -2.51 3.10
N ALA A 30 -21.27 -3.29 3.81
CA ALA A 30 -21.91 -2.89 5.05
C ALA A 30 -20.94 -3.07 6.23
N GLN A 31 -20.19 -2.01 6.52
CA GLN A 31 -19.20 -2.00 7.61
C GLN A 31 -19.82 -1.62 8.96
N THR A 32 -21.02 -1.03 8.96
CA THR A 32 -21.77 -0.65 10.16
C THR A 32 -23.28 -0.91 9.96
N PRO A 33 -24.07 -1.10 11.04
CA PRO A 33 -25.52 -1.25 10.94
C PRO A 33 -26.20 -0.06 10.26
N GLU A 34 -25.66 1.15 10.44
CA GLU A 34 -26.17 2.36 9.80
C GLU A 34 -25.99 2.29 8.29
N LEU A 35 -24.82 1.83 7.80
CA LEU A 35 -24.59 1.64 6.37
C LEU A 35 -25.50 0.56 5.80
N GLU A 36 -25.69 -0.54 6.53
CA GLU A 36 -26.59 -1.62 6.12
C GLU A 36 -28.03 -1.12 5.95
N SER A 37 -28.52 -0.33 6.91
CA SER A 37 -29.88 0.23 6.90
C SER A 37 -30.15 1.21 5.74
N LEU A 38 -29.12 1.90 5.24
CA LEU A 38 -29.23 2.83 4.12
C LEU A 38 -29.45 2.13 2.77
N GLY A 39 -29.10 0.84 2.69
CA GLY A 39 -29.20 0.05 1.48
C GLY A 39 -28.05 0.26 0.50
N ARG A 40 -27.73 -0.80 -0.25
CA ARG A 40 -26.56 -0.88 -1.13
C ARG A 40 -26.53 0.21 -2.20
N GLU A 41 -27.66 0.47 -2.86
CA GLU A 41 -27.73 1.44 -3.96
C GLU A 41 -27.48 2.87 -3.47
N THR A 42 -28.13 3.28 -2.37
CA THR A 42 -27.91 4.59 -1.75
C THR A 42 -26.44 4.79 -1.34
N VAL A 43 -25.83 3.77 -0.73
CA VAL A 43 -24.40 3.84 -0.34
C VAL A 43 -23.51 3.94 -1.57
N ARG A 44 -23.83 3.21 -2.64
CA ARG A 44 -23.10 3.26 -3.90
C ARG A 44 -23.15 4.64 -4.55
N GLU A 45 -24.34 5.24 -4.65
CA GLU A 45 -24.51 6.59 -5.21
C GLU A 45 -23.68 7.62 -4.45
N ARG A 46 -23.77 7.63 -3.11
CA ARG A 46 -22.97 8.52 -2.26
C ARG A 46 -21.47 8.29 -2.40
N ALA A 47 -21.04 7.03 -2.49
CA ALA A 47 -19.63 6.70 -2.65
C ALA A 47 -19.08 7.20 -4.01
N VAL A 48 -19.88 7.18 -5.08
CA VAL A 48 -19.50 7.73 -6.38
C VAL A 48 -19.33 9.25 -6.31
N GLU A 49 -20.26 9.96 -5.67
CA GLU A 49 -20.17 11.41 -5.48
C GLU A 49 -18.94 11.80 -4.67
N MET A 50 -18.70 11.11 -3.54
CA MET A 50 -17.52 11.32 -2.70
C MET A 50 -16.24 11.06 -3.49
N LEU A 51 -16.15 9.94 -4.22
CA LEU A 51 -14.97 9.60 -5.02
C LEU A 51 -14.65 10.70 -6.06
N GLN A 52 -15.67 11.25 -6.74
CA GLN A 52 -15.46 12.32 -7.72
C GLN A 52 -14.94 13.61 -7.06
N SER A 53 -15.45 13.96 -5.87
CA SER A 53 -14.97 15.12 -5.12
C SER A 53 -13.52 14.92 -4.67
N GLU A 54 -13.21 13.78 -4.09
CA GLU A 54 -11.87 13.43 -3.58
C GLU A 54 -10.84 13.32 -4.70
N GLN A 55 -11.22 12.86 -5.90
CA GLN A 55 -10.33 12.85 -7.08
C GLN A 55 -9.91 14.26 -7.51
N ARG A 56 -10.83 15.24 -7.47
CA ARG A 56 -10.51 16.63 -7.79
C ARG A 56 -9.54 17.20 -6.77
N GLU A 57 -9.82 16.99 -5.49
CA GLU A 57 -8.95 17.43 -4.40
C GLU A 57 -7.58 16.75 -4.46
N LEU A 58 -7.52 15.45 -4.77
CA LEU A 58 -6.26 14.71 -4.95
C LEU A 58 -5.42 15.30 -6.09
N SER A 59 -6.05 15.69 -7.21
CA SER A 59 -5.36 16.31 -8.35
C SER A 59 -4.76 17.66 -7.97
N GLU A 60 -5.52 18.51 -7.27
CA GLU A 60 -5.03 19.80 -6.76
C GLU A 60 -3.88 19.62 -5.76
N ARG A 61 -4.02 18.68 -4.81
CA ARG A 61 -2.99 18.36 -3.82
C ARG A 61 -1.74 17.78 -4.48
N GLN A 62 -1.88 17.00 -5.55
CA GLN A 62 -0.72 16.48 -6.29
C GLN A 62 0.05 17.61 -6.97
N ASN A 63 -0.62 18.63 -7.53
CA ASN A 63 0.05 19.81 -8.08
C ASN A 63 0.84 20.57 -7.01
N LEU A 64 0.28 20.70 -5.80
CA LEU A 64 0.98 21.30 -4.65
C LEU A 64 2.19 20.45 -4.22
N LEU A 65 2.04 19.12 -4.16
CA LEU A 65 3.14 18.21 -3.86
C LEU A 65 4.28 18.40 -4.87
N TYR A 66 3.95 18.43 -6.17
CA TYR A 66 4.90 18.63 -7.24
C TYR A 66 5.64 19.95 -7.14
N ALA A 67 4.91 21.05 -6.88
CA ALA A 67 5.49 22.38 -6.72
C ALA A 67 6.36 22.49 -5.47
N ASP A 68 5.98 21.85 -4.36
CA ASP A 68 6.73 21.88 -3.11
C ASP A 68 8.08 21.14 -3.24
N ASN A 69 8.10 20.00 -3.93
CA ASN A 69 9.30 19.22 -4.26
C ASN A 69 10.20 18.88 -3.05
N ARG A 70 9.67 18.89 -1.82
CA ARG A 70 10.39 18.41 -0.62
C ARG A 70 9.87 17.06 -0.15
N TYR A 71 8.63 16.71 -0.45
CA TYR A 71 8.03 15.45 -0.05
C TYR A 71 7.77 14.52 -1.24
N SER A 72 7.66 13.23 -0.98
CA SER A 72 7.09 12.26 -1.92
C SER A 72 6.01 11.44 -1.22
N LEU A 73 5.06 10.90 -1.99
CA LEU A 73 4.02 10.03 -1.46
C LEU A 73 4.21 8.62 -2.02
N LEU A 74 4.38 7.63 -1.14
CA LEU A 74 4.41 6.22 -1.50
C LEU A 74 3.14 5.53 -1.01
N ILE A 75 2.34 5.02 -1.94
CA ILE A 75 1.17 4.20 -1.67
C ILE A 75 1.52 2.74 -1.96
N ILE A 76 1.37 1.88 -0.96
CA ILE A 76 1.59 0.45 -1.09
C ILE A 76 0.24 -0.26 -1.05
N LEU A 77 -0.08 -0.98 -2.12
CA LEU A 77 -1.24 -1.85 -2.20
C LEU A 77 -0.82 -3.30 -2.07
N GLN A 78 -1.31 -3.95 -1.03
CA GLN A 78 -1.22 -5.39 -0.81
C GLN A 78 -2.61 -6.00 -0.79
N GLY A 79 -2.72 -7.30 -1.06
CA GLY A 79 -4.00 -7.99 -1.10
C GLY A 79 -3.92 -9.26 -1.93
N MET A 80 -4.92 -10.13 -1.78
CA MET A 80 -4.98 -11.41 -2.51
C MET A 80 -5.10 -11.20 -4.02
N ASP A 81 -4.89 -12.24 -4.82
CA ASP A 81 -5.21 -12.19 -6.24
C ASP A 81 -6.71 -11.88 -6.42
N ALA A 82 -7.04 -11.07 -7.42
CA ALA A 82 -8.40 -10.55 -7.65
C ALA A 82 -9.02 -9.68 -6.53
N SER A 83 -8.24 -9.22 -5.54
CA SER A 83 -8.69 -8.24 -4.51
C SER A 83 -9.08 -6.85 -5.03
N GLY A 84 -8.89 -6.57 -6.33
CA GLY A 84 -9.26 -5.28 -6.92
C GLY A 84 -8.20 -4.17 -6.81
N LYS A 85 -6.94 -4.50 -6.52
CA LYS A 85 -5.81 -3.55 -6.53
C LYS A 85 -5.76 -2.70 -7.81
N ASP A 86 -5.77 -3.34 -8.98
CA ASP A 86 -5.65 -2.64 -10.27
C ASP A 86 -6.84 -1.71 -10.53
N GLY A 87 -8.05 -2.16 -10.19
CA GLY A 87 -9.26 -1.34 -10.27
C GLY A 87 -9.19 -0.13 -9.35
N THR A 88 -8.72 -0.33 -8.11
CA THR A 88 -8.54 0.74 -7.12
C THR A 88 -7.57 1.80 -7.63
N ILE A 89 -6.40 1.40 -8.16
CA ILE A 89 -5.43 2.32 -8.76
C ILE A 89 -6.08 3.11 -9.90
N ARG A 90 -6.73 2.41 -10.85
CA ARG A 90 -7.36 3.03 -12.01
C ARG A 90 -8.40 4.08 -11.63
N HIS A 91 -9.26 3.76 -10.67
CA HIS A 91 -10.33 4.65 -10.25
C HIS A 91 -9.78 5.80 -9.41
N VAL A 92 -9.02 5.55 -8.35
CA VAL A 92 -8.58 6.62 -7.43
C VAL A 92 -7.65 7.62 -8.11
N MET A 93 -6.77 7.16 -9.01
CA MET A 93 -5.81 8.02 -9.70
C MET A 93 -6.37 8.68 -10.97
N SER A 94 -7.65 8.47 -11.27
CA SER A 94 -8.32 9.14 -12.38
C SER A 94 -8.35 10.65 -12.15
N GLY A 95 -7.73 11.42 -13.04
CA GLY A 95 -7.64 12.88 -12.94
C GLY A 95 -6.36 13.41 -12.30
N VAL A 96 -5.48 12.53 -11.80
CA VAL A 96 -4.12 12.90 -11.38
C VAL A 96 -3.24 13.05 -12.63
N ASN A 97 -2.36 14.06 -12.65
CA ASN A 97 -1.42 14.24 -13.75
C ASN A 97 -0.48 13.01 -13.83
N PRO A 98 -0.42 12.29 -14.97
CA PRO A 98 0.42 11.11 -15.10
C PRO A 98 1.92 11.39 -14.93
N GLN A 99 2.39 12.63 -15.12
CA GLN A 99 3.78 13.00 -14.84
C GLN A 99 4.10 13.01 -13.33
N GLY A 100 3.08 13.21 -12.49
CA GLY A 100 3.21 13.25 -11.04
C GLY A 100 2.91 11.92 -10.34
N CYS A 101 2.61 10.86 -11.09
CA CYS A 101 2.20 9.57 -10.53
C CYS A 101 2.76 8.40 -11.33
N ARG A 102 3.47 7.48 -10.65
CA ARG A 102 4.03 6.28 -11.26
C ARG A 102 3.57 5.02 -10.53
N VAL A 103 3.02 4.07 -11.29
CA VAL A 103 2.68 2.73 -10.79
C VAL A 103 3.82 1.77 -11.10
N THR A 104 4.27 1.02 -10.10
CA THR A 104 5.22 -0.08 -10.25
C THR A 104 4.58 -1.35 -9.72
N SER A 105 4.42 -2.34 -10.59
CA SER A 105 3.88 -3.66 -10.24
C SER A 105 5.02 -4.66 -10.10
N PHE A 106 5.19 -5.21 -8.91
CA PHE A 106 6.25 -6.20 -8.66
C PHE A 106 5.75 -7.60 -8.96
N LYS A 107 6.58 -8.39 -9.63
CA LYS A 107 6.35 -9.82 -9.89
C LYS A 107 7.44 -10.63 -9.20
N HIS A 108 7.54 -11.91 -9.55
CA HIS A 108 8.69 -12.73 -9.14
C HIS A 108 10.01 -12.00 -9.48
N PRO A 109 11.01 -12.00 -8.59
CA PRO A 109 12.29 -11.35 -8.84
C PRO A 109 13.01 -11.91 -10.08
N SER A 110 13.71 -11.05 -10.81
CA SER A 110 14.64 -11.46 -11.86
C SER A 110 15.95 -11.99 -11.27
N ALA A 111 16.79 -12.61 -12.10
CA ALA A 111 18.13 -13.06 -11.67
C ALA A 111 18.97 -11.91 -11.07
N GLU A 112 19.00 -10.75 -11.72
CA GLU A 112 19.68 -9.55 -11.19
C GLU A 112 19.11 -9.14 -9.84
N GLU A 113 17.78 -9.16 -9.68
CA GLU A 113 17.15 -8.79 -8.42
C GLU A 113 17.46 -9.81 -7.29
N LEU A 114 17.62 -11.10 -7.63
CA LEU A 114 18.03 -12.17 -6.70
C LEU A 114 19.51 -12.10 -6.31
N ASP A 115 20.36 -11.48 -7.13
CA ASP A 115 21.77 -11.20 -6.82
C ASP A 115 21.94 -10.03 -5.83
N HIS A 116 20.86 -9.33 -5.50
CA HIS A 116 20.85 -8.21 -4.55
C HIS A 116 20.00 -8.50 -3.31
N THR A 117 20.14 -7.66 -2.27
CA THR A 117 19.26 -7.72 -1.10
C THR A 117 17.80 -7.44 -1.50
N PHE A 118 16.83 -8.07 -0.84
CA PHE A 118 15.42 -7.98 -1.24
C PHE A 118 14.86 -6.55 -1.35
N LEU A 119 15.35 -5.59 -0.55
CA LEU A 119 14.89 -4.20 -0.58
C LEU A 119 15.37 -3.42 -1.81
N TRP A 120 16.46 -3.87 -2.45
CA TRP A 120 17.16 -3.13 -3.50
C TRP A 120 16.25 -2.81 -4.70
N ARG A 121 15.51 -3.80 -5.19
CA ARG A 121 14.61 -3.62 -6.35
C ARG A 121 13.51 -2.60 -6.08
N TYR A 122 13.03 -2.55 -4.84
CA TYR A 122 12.02 -1.61 -4.42
C TYR A 122 12.60 -0.20 -4.24
N ALA A 123 13.81 -0.11 -3.68
CA ALA A 123 14.52 1.15 -3.51
C ALA A 123 14.75 1.86 -4.85
N LYS A 124 15.08 1.12 -5.91
CA LYS A 124 15.20 1.65 -7.29
C LYS A 124 13.93 2.28 -7.85
N CYS A 125 12.77 1.93 -7.29
CA CYS A 125 11.46 2.34 -7.80
C CYS A 125 10.76 3.36 -6.88
N LEU A 126 11.42 3.83 -5.82
CA LEU A 126 10.85 4.82 -4.92
C LEU A 126 10.48 6.11 -5.67
N PRO A 127 9.41 6.80 -5.26
CA PRO A 127 9.02 8.05 -5.88
C PRO A 127 10.05 9.14 -5.61
N GLU A 128 10.35 9.91 -6.64
CA GLU A 128 11.06 11.17 -6.53
C GLU A 128 10.24 12.18 -5.71
N ARG A 129 10.90 13.23 -5.23
CA ARG A 129 10.20 14.35 -4.58
C ARG A 129 9.21 14.98 -5.57
N GLY A 130 8.10 15.47 -5.05
CA GLY A 130 7.00 16.00 -5.84
C GLY A 130 6.09 14.95 -6.49
N SER A 131 6.41 13.66 -6.34
CA SER A 131 5.71 12.58 -7.05
C SER A 131 4.99 11.61 -6.11
N ILE A 132 3.97 10.96 -6.67
CA ILE A 132 3.25 9.83 -6.09
C ILE A 132 3.80 8.54 -6.71
N GLY A 133 4.31 7.64 -5.87
CA GLY A 133 4.69 6.28 -6.23
C GLY A 133 3.63 5.31 -5.75
N ILE A 134 3.17 4.42 -6.61
CA ILE A 134 2.18 3.39 -6.26
C ILE A 134 2.82 2.03 -6.48
N PHE A 135 2.97 1.27 -5.40
CA PHE A 135 3.49 -0.08 -5.41
C PHE A 135 2.32 -1.06 -5.39
N ASN A 136 2.10 -1.73 -6.52
CA ASN A 136 1.17 -2.85 -6.62
C ASN A 136 1.95 -4.14 -6.32
N ARG A 137 1.73 -4.67 -5.11
CA ARG A 137 2.72 -5.48 -4.36
C ARG A 137 3.96 -4.67 -3.99
N SER A 138 4.76 -5.17 -3.06
CA SER A 138 5.87 -4.41 -2.45
C SER A 138 6.82 -5.35 -1.71
N TRP A 139 7.75 -4.79 -0.94
CA TRP A 139 8.64 -5.56 -0.05
C TRP A 139 7.90 -6.43 0.98
N TYR A 140 6.60 -6.22 1.19
CA TYR A 140 5.79 -7.11 2.02
C TYR A 140 5.64 -8.53 1.43
N GLU A 141 5.86 -8.72 0.12
CA GLU A 141 5.93 -10.08 -0.47
C GLU A 141 6.99 -10.94 0.21
N GLU A 142 8.08 -10.32 0.68
CA GLU A 142 9.19 -10.98 1.36
C GLU A 142 8.85 -11.49 2.76
N VAL A 143 7.68 -11.12 3.31
CA VAL A 143 7.15 -11.65 4.57
C VAL A 143 5.76 -12.27 4.40
N LEU A 144 5.27 -12.36 3.16
CA LEU A 144 4.01 -12.99 2.76
C LEU A 144 4.29 -14.24 1.92
N ILE A 145 4.41 -14.12 0.59
CA ILE A 145 4.58 -15.27 -0.31
C ILE A 145 5.86 -16.05 0.00
N VAL A 146 6.97 -15.36 0.29
CA VAL A 146 8.26 -15.98 0.62
C VAL A 146 8.18 -16.79 1.93
N ARG A 147 7.31 -16.37 2.85
CA ARG A 147 7.09 -17.07 4.12
C ARG A 147 6.25 -18.33 3.98
N VAL A 148 5.32 -18.34 3.02
CA VAL A 148 4.43 -19.49 2.73
C VAL A 148 5.14 -20.50 1.82
N HIS A 149 5.78 -20.02 0.75
CA HIS A 149 6.41 -20.86 -0.27
C HIS A 149 7.93 -20.92 -0.10
N ARG A 150 8.40 -21.96 0.57
CA ARG A 150 9.84 -22.16 0.86
C ARG A 150 10.73 -22.21 -0.38
N ALA A 151 10.20 -22.62 -1.53
CA ALA A 151 10.94 -22.62 -2.80
C ALA A 151 11.37 -21.20 -3.19
N VAL A 152 10.49 -20.21 -3.06
CA VAL A 152 10.80 -18.80 -3.37
C VAL A 152 11.93 -18.27 -2.49
N LEU A 153 11.97 -18.68 -1.21
CA LEU A 153 13.07 -18.34 -0.31
C LEU A 153 14.37 -19.08 -0.68
N ALA A 154 14.28 -20.30 -1.21
CA ALA A 154 15.44 -21.09 -1.60
C ALA A 154 16.09 -20.57 -2.88
N ASP A 155 15.32 -19.93 -3.76
CA ASP A 155 15.83 -19.24 -4.96
C ASP A 155 16.62 -17.97 -4.59
N GLN A 156 16.43 -17.43 -3.39
CA GLN A 156 17.25 -16.33 -2.90
C GLN A 156 18.63 -16.85 -2.50
N GLN A 157 19.68 -16.19 -2.99
CA GLN A 157 21.08 -16.56 -2.77
C GLN A 157 21.57 -16.15 -1.37
N LEU A 158 20.78 -16.43 -0.34
CA LEU A 158 21.07 -16.09 1.03
C LEU A 158 22.15 -17.03 1.60
N PRO A 159 23.09 -16.50 2.41
CA PRO A 159 24.07 -17.34 3.10
C PRO A 159 23.41 -18.45 3.93
N PRO A 160 24.06 -19.61 4.11
CA PRO A 160 23.54 -20.72 4.91
C PRO A 160 23.09 -20.26 6.30
N GLY A 161 21.93 -20.74 6.77
CA GLY A 161 21.41 -20.36 8.08
C GLY A 161 19.99 -20.84 8.36
N LYS A 162 19.58 -20.79 9.64
CA LYS A 162 18.24 -21.19 10.08
C LYS A 162 17.19 -20.15 9.67
N ARG A 163 16.16 -20.57 8.92
CA ARG A 163 15.02 -19.72 8.52
C ARG A 163 13.85 -19.81 9.51
N GLY A 164 14.15 -19.63 10.80
CA GLY A 164 13.21 -19.76 11.91
C GLY A 164 12.54 -18.43 12.31
N LYS A 165 11.94 -18.39 13.50
CA LYS A 165 11.26 -17.19 14.03
C LYS A 165 12.15 -15.94 14.04
N ALA A 166 13.42 -16.09 14.40
CA ALA A 166 14.39 -14.98 14.44
C ALA A 166 14.63 -14.36 13.05
N PHE A 167 14.74 -15.18 12.01
CA PHE A 167 14.92 -14.72 10.63
C PHE A 167 13.75 -13.85 10.16
N TRP A 168 12.51 -14.28 10.44
CA TRP A 168 11.32 -13.50 10.08
C TRP A 168 11.20 -12.22 10.90
N LYS A 169 11.56 -12.28 12.20
CA LYS A 169 11.63 -11.08 13.05
C LYS A 169 12.58 -10.03 12.46
N GLN A 170 13.76 -10.47 12.03
CA GLN A 170 14.74 -9.60 11.37
C GLN A 170 14.21 -9.00 10.07
N ARG A 171 13.50 -9.76 9.22
CA ARG A 171 12.84 -9.22 8.02
C ARG A 171 11.84 -8.09 8.35
N TYR A 172 11.07 -8.23 9.43
CA TYR A 172 10.18 -7.16 9.89
C TYR A 172 10.96 -5.94 10.39
N GLU A 173 12.06 -6.16 11.11
CA GLU A 173 12.96 -5.10 11.60
C GLU A 173 13.61 -4.35 10.41
N ASP A 174 14.06 -5.06 9.37
CA ASP A 174 14.62 -4.49 8.14
C ASP A 174 13.60 -3.60 7.40
N ILE A 175 12.39 -4.12 7.18
CA ILE A 175 11.29 -3.37 6.55
C ILE A 175 10.95 -2.13 7.37
N GLY A 176 10.78 -2.28 8.69
CA GLY A 176 10.46 -1.17 9.58
C GLY A 176 11.55 -0.10 9.57
N SER A 177 12.82 -0.51 9.58
CA SER A 177 13.97 0.41 9.53
C SER A 177 14.04 1.14 8.20
N PHE A 178 13.75 0.46 7.09
CA PHE A 178 13.69 1.07 5.76
C PHE A 178 12.57 2.11 5.68
N GLU A 179 11.36 1.77 6.11
CA GLU A 179 10.22 2.71 6.12
C GLU A 179 10.48 3.93 7.02
N GLN A 180 11.11 3.74 8.19
CA GLN A 180 11.51 4.85 9.07
C GLN A 180 12.58 5.73 8.43
N HIS A 181 13.54 5.14 7.70
CA HIS A 181 14.52 5.89 6.95
C HIS A 181 13.84 6.76 5.87
N LEU A 182 12.93 6.19 5.09
CA LEU A 182 12.17 6.92 4.06
C LEU A 182 11.34 8.05 4.65
N ALA A 183 10.60 7.78 5.73
CA ALA A 183 9.77 8.77 6.41
C ALA A 183 10.58 9.97 6.92
N ARG A 184 11.75 9.72 7.53
CA ARG A 184 12.66 10.79 7.98
C ARG A 184 13.23 11.63 6.84
N ASN A 185 13.21 11.13 5.60
CA ASN A 185 13.73 11.81 4.42
C ASN A 185 12.64 12.42 3.53
N GLY A 186 11.40 12.48 4.00
CA GLY A 186 10.30 13.18 3.31
C GLY A 186 9.38 12.29 2.48
N THR A 187 9.52 10.97 2.55
CA THR A 187 8.55 10.05 1.90
C THR A 187 7.41 9.72 2.86
N VAL A 188 6.21 10.20 2.56
CA VAL A 188 4.99 9.82 3.27
C VAL A 188 4.56 8.44 2.77
N ILE A 189 4.37 7.47 3.67
CA ILE A 189 4.04 6.08 3.30
C ILE A 189 2.61 5.76 3.76
N ILE A 190 1.76 5.32 2.82
CA ILE A 190 0.42 4.81 3.09
C ILE A 190 0.36 3.35 2.64
N LYS A 191 -0.05 2.46 3.53
CA LYS A 191 -0.10 1.01 3.30
C LYS A 191 -1.54 0.54 3.41
N ILE A 192 -2.05 -0.05 2.33
CA ILE A 192 -3.44 -0.49 2.21
C ILE A 192 -3.43 -1.99 1.90
N PHE A 193 -4.16 -2.75 2.72
CA PHE A 193 -4.43 -4.16 2.48
C PHE A 193 -5.88 -4.30 2.00
N LEU A 194 -6.04 -4.88 0.80
CA LEU A 194 -7.30 -5.12 0.10
C LEU A 194 -7.69 -6.60 0.17
#